data_AF-A0AAU7DLB9-F1
#
_entry.id   AF-A0AAU7DLB9-F1
#
_cell.length_a   1.000
_cell.length_b   1.000
_cell.length_c   1.000
_cell.angle_alpha   90.00
_cell.angle_beta   90.00
_cell.angle_gamma   90.00
#
_symmetry.space_group_name_H-M   'P 1'
#
loop_
_entity.id
_entity.type
_entity.pdbx_description
1 polymer ?
#
loop_
_entity_poly.entity_id
_entity_poly.type
_entity_poly.pdbx_seq_one_letter_code
_entity_poly.pdbx_strand_id
1 'polypeptide(L)'
;MQQSQLLIALWDGEPSVAKDGTQEIVSFAGGIGRPVIWIHSKTGAIQILNEPALKRIQQTHDQELNFLNGLSDMGETLLTDSPAELARAWLQKLDKNASRFAPQVRRLSSIPIMYTAAAAFSSGAGLQMPHSKVWLGIGTALGITAAAIPIVLRLSQRQTRWARTRTAAEVCRSVLALWDSPDEYQVIGPEIIPELAGALRSLKLLRALDGSRSEMALDEFKRRYRLERISQQLQYFSTHAVQSGSEARNYRIASCLCIGLAILISMWLFVDGKELAIAHSFVGKRGLAVAVSALFQLATISGAFLIVKDCKRRQWRYRELHNCLKEWDSELSALRTWTTVMNVTCRVERALLVELLEWRFLVRNVKLTRK
;
A
#
# COMPACT_ATOMS: atom_id res chain seq x y z
N MET A 1 -6.78 19.78 -22.83
CA MET A 1 -5.46 19.70 -23.50
C MET A 1 -4.32 19.27 -22.57
N GLN A 2 -4.13 19.86 -21.38
CA GLN A 2 -3.01 19.47 -20.49
C GLN A 2 -3.07 18.01 -20.00
N GLN A 3 -4.27 17.42 -19.89
CA GLN A 3 -4.46 16.03 -19.47
C GLN A 3 -4.49 15.00 -20.62
N SER A 4 -4.48 15.43 -21.88
CA SER A 4 -4.53 14.54 -23.05
C SER A 4 -3.13 14.17 -23.54
N GLN A 5 -2.91 12.89 -23.84
CA GLN A 5 -1.62 12.40 -24.36
C GLN A 5 -1.55 12.38 -25.88
N LEU A 6 -2.69 12.35 -26.55
CA LEU A 6 -2.84 12.33 -28.00
C LEU A 6 -3.94 13.32 -28.35
N LEU A 7 -3.72 14.13 -29.38
CA LEU A 7 -4.77 14.93 -30.00
C LEU A 7 -5.15 14.29 -31.34
N ILE A 8 -6.45 14.13 -31.59
CA ILE A 8 -6.96 13.83 -32.92
C ILE A 8 -7.69 15.07 -33.38
N ALA A 9 -7.26 15.66 -34.49
CA ALA A 9 -7.82 16.89 -35.02
C ALA A 9 -8.31 16.66 -36.45
N LEU A 10 -9.58 16.97 -36.69
CA LEU A 10 -10.17 17.07 -38.02
C LEU A 10 -10.08 18.55 -38.46
N TRP A 11 -9.22 18.85 -39.43
CA TRP A 11 -8.90 20.23 -39.81
C TRP A 11 -8.51 20.30 -41.29
N ASP A 12 -8.86 21.37 -42.01
CA ASP A 12 -8.50 21.56 -43.42
C ASP A 12 -7.13 22.20 -43.63
N GLY A 13 -6.40 22.51 -42.57
CA GLY A 13 -5.08 23.17 -42.66
C GLY A 13 -5.16 24.69 -42.83
N GLU A 14 -6.37 25.25 -42.94
CA GLU A 14 -6.57 26.69 -43.11
C GLU A 14 -6.60 27.41 -41.76
N PRO A 15 -6.09 28.66 -41.69
CA PRO A 15 -6.09 29.42 -40.46
C PRO A 15 -7.50 29.75 -40.00
N SER A 16 -7.72 29.75 -38.67
CA SER A 16 -9.07 30.01 -38.17
C SER A 16 -9.47 31.48 -38.33
N VAL A 17 -10.68 31.69 -38.85
CA VAL A 17 -11.27 33.03 -38.98
C VAL A 17 -11.80 33.56 -37.63
N ALA A 18 -12.06 32.67 -36.67
CA ALA A 18 -12.49 33.00 -35.32
C ALA A 18 -11.33 32.87 -34.30
N LYS A 19 -11.38 33.67 -33.21
CA LYS A 19 -10.63 33.43 -31.97
C LYS A 19 -11.07 32.07 -31.42
N ASP A 20 -10.14 31.21 -31.03
CA ASP A 20 -10.36 29.83 -30.53
C ASP A 20 -10.57 28.75 -31.62
N GLY A 21 -9.93 28.87 -32.77
CA GLY A 21 -10.05 27.87 -33.81
C GLY A 21 -9.14 26.65 -33.68
N THR A 22 -9.46 25.59 -34.42
CA THR A 22 -8.74 24.30 -34.41
C THR A 22 -7.24 24.44 -34.67
N GLN A 23 -6.81 25.46 -35.43
CA GLN A 23 -5.40 25.78 -35.65
C GLN A 23 -4.66 26.06 -34.34
N GLU A 24 -5.17 26.95 -33.48
CA GLU A 24 -4.52 27.29 -32.20
C GLU A 24 -4.37 26.06 -31.31
N ILE A 25 -5.36 25.17 -31.31
CA ILE A 25 -5.34 23.93 -30.53
C ILE A 25 -4.27 22.97 -31.07
N VAL A 26 -4.18 22.79 -32.39
CA VAL A 26 -3.18 21.94 -33.04
C VAL A 26 -1.78 22.50 -32.86
N SER A 27 -1.59 23.81 -33.06
CA SER A 27 -0.32 24.51 -32.86
C SER A 27 0.12 24.48 -31.40
N PHE A 28 -0.80 24.67 -30.45
CA PHE A 28 -0.52 24.55 -29.02
C PHE A 28 -0.06 23.12 -28.68
N ALA A 29 -0.81 22.10 -29.12
CA ALA A 29 -0.48 20.70 -28.88
C ALA A 29 0.90 20.32 -29.47
N GLY A 30 1.20 20.82 -30.67
CA GLY A 30 2.53 20.69 -31.30
C GLY A 30 3.62 21.39 -30.48
N GLY A 31 3.37 22.62 -30.02
CA GLY A 31 4.31 23.43 -29.23
C GLY A 31 4.66 22.82 -27.86
N ILE A 32 3.69 22.17 -27.20
CA ILE A 32 3.95 21.42 -25.95
C ILE A 32 4.50 20.01 -26.19
N GLY A 33 4.83 19.66 -27.44
CA GLY A 33 5.47 18.39 -27.80
C GLY A 33 4.56 17.17 -27.71
N ARG A 34 3.24 17.33 -27.82
CA ARG A 34 2.29 16.21 -27.88
C ARG A 34 2.18 15.66 -29.31
N PRO A 35 1.91 14.36 -29.48
CA PRO A 35 1.55 13.82 -30.78
C PRO A 35 0.14 14.26 -31.17
N VAL A 36 0.00 14.64 -32.44
CA VAL A 36 -1.28 15.03 -33.04
C VAL A 36 -1.51 14.17 -34.28
N ILE A 37 -2.64 13.47 -34.33
CA ILE A 37 -3.13 12.83 -35.55
C ILE A 37 -4.03 13.86 -36.22
N TRP A 38 -3.52 14.46 -37.28
CA TRP A 38 -4.25 15.38 -38.12
C TRP A 38 -4.94 14.61 -39.24
N ILE A 39 -6.26 14.72 -39.31
CA ILE A 39 -7.08 14.21 -40.40
C ILE A 39 -7.54 15.40 -41.21
N HIS A 40 -7.13 15.46 -42.48
CA HIS A 40 -7.51 16.54 -43.37
C HIS A 40 -9.00 16.43 -43.71
N SER A 41 -9.80 17.44 -43.36
CA SER A 41 -11.26 17.34 -43.43
C SER A 41 -11.82 17.15 -44.85
N LYS A 42 -11.19 17.78 -45.85
CA LYS A 42 -11.60 17.68 -47.27
C LYS A 42 -11.02 16.49 -48.04
N THR A 43 -9.76 16.13 -47.79
CA THR A 43 -9.06 15.07 -48.55
C THR A 43 -9.04 13.73 -47.83
N GLY A 44 -9.37 13.70 -46.54
CA GLY A 44 -9.27 12.50 -45.70
C GLY A 44 -7.84 12.07 -45.39
N ALA A 45 -6.83 12.84 -45.83
CA ALA A 45 -5.43 12.50 -45.61
C ALA A 45 -5.11 12.49 -44.11
N ILE A 46 -4.48 11.41 -43.63
CA ILE A 46 -4.07 11.28 -42.24
C ILE A 46 -2.58 11.59 -42.15
N GLN A 47 -2.21 12.55 -41.31
CA GLN A 47 -0.84 12.92 -41.00
C GLN A 47 -0.60 12.87 -39.50
N ILE A 48 0.58 12.39 -39.11
CA ILE A 48 0.98 12.33 -37.70
C ILE A 48 1.99 13.44 -37.46
N LEU A 49 1.56 14.48 -36.76
CA LEU A 49 2.46 15.53 -36.29
C LEU A 49 3.12 15.03 -35.01
N ASN A 50 4.46 15.11 -34.98
CA ASN A 50 5.31 14.65 -33.87
C ASN A 50 5.27 13.13 -33.63
N GLU A 51 5.59 12.36 -34.68
CA GLU A 51 5.82 10.91 -34.61
C GLU A 51 6.74 10.45 -33.46
N PRO A 52 7.84 11.15 -33.11
CA PRO A 52 8.67 10.73 -31.97
C PRO A 52 7.93 10.76 -30.64
N ALA A 53 6.99 11.68 -30.44
CA ALA A 53 6.14 11.69 -29.26
C ALA A 53 5.11 10.56 -29.29
N LEU A 54 4.56 10.21 -30.46
CA LEU A 54 3.66 9.07 -30.61
C LEU A 54 4.38 7.74 -30.33
N LYS A 55 5.59 7.56 -30.90
CA LYS A 55 6.46 6.42 -30.61
C LYS A 55 6.80 6.34 -29.14
N ARG A 56 7.07 7.47 -28.47
CA ARG A 56 7.25 7.49 -27.01
C ARG A 56 6.01 7.01 -26.27
N ILE A 57 4.79 7.41 -26.64
CA ILE A 57 3.56 6.89 -26.00
C ILE A 57 3.42 5.39 -26.22
N GLN A 58 3.66 4.91 -27.44
CA GLN A 58 3.59 3.49 -27.78
C GLN A 58 4.68 2.66 -27.07
N GLN A 59 5.86 3.24 -26.88
CA GLN A 59 7.01 2.61 -26.20
C GLN A 59 6.98 2.78 -24.68
N THR A 60 6.23 3.76 -24.16
CA THR A 60 6.03 3.95 -22.72
C THR A 60 5.11 2.83 -22.23
N HIS A 61 5.70 1.66 -22.06
CA HIS A 61 5.12 0.54 -21.36
C HIS A 61 4.74 1.02 -19.97
N ASP A 62 3.45 1.15 -19.71
CA ASP A 62 2.98 1.39 -18.35
C ASP A 62 3.20 0.10 -17.54
N GLN A 63 4.41 -0.02 -16.98
CA GLN A 63 4.87 -1.21 -16.28
C GLN A 63 3.95 -1.56 -15.11
N GLU A 64 3.32 -0.56 -14.50
CA GLU A 64 2.37 -0.78 -13.41
C GLU A 64 1.05 -1.31 -13.95
N LEU A 65 0.48 -0.68 -14.97
CA LEU A 65 -0.77 -1.17 -15.59
C LEU A 65 -0.60 -2.59 -16.16
N ASN A 66 0.52 -2.88 -16.83
CA ASN A 66 0.82 -4.21 -17.34
C ASN A 66 0.98 -5.23 -16.21
N PHE A 67 1.66 -4.85 -15.12
CA PHE A 67 1.75 -5.69 -13.93
C PHE A 67 0.36 -5.99 -13.33
N LEU A 68 -0.51 -4.97 -13.22
CA LEU A 68 -1.86 -5.11 -12.67
C LEU A 68 -2.76 -5.95 -13.57
N ASN A 69 -2.66 -5.76 -14.89
CA ASN A 69 -3.41 -6.54 -15.87
C ASN A 69 -2.92 -7.99 -15.95
N GLY A 70 -1.63 -8.23 -15.74
CA GLY A 70 -1.03 -9.57 -15.67
C GLY A 70 -1.28 -10.33 -14.35
N LEU A 71 -2.04 -9.76 -13.41
CA LEU A 71 -2.48 -10.51 -12.23
C LEU A 71 -3.44 -11.63 -12.62
N SER A 72 -3.48 -12.69 -11.81
CA SER A 72 -4.36 -13.85 -12.06
C SER A 72 -5.83 -13.42 -12.06
N ASP A 73 -6.56 -13.82 -13.10
CA ASP A 73 -8.01 -13.71 -13.16
C ASP A 73 -8.61 -14.79 -12.25
N MET A 74 -9.12 -14.36 -11.10
CA MET A 74 -9.68 -15.23 -10.05
C MET A 74 -11.21 -15.07 -9.95
N GLY A 75 -11.83 -14.63 -11.04
CA GLY A 75 -13.28 -14.47 -11.19
C GLY A 75 -13.73 -15.03 -12.53
N GLU A 76 -15.04 -15.16 -12.71
CA GLU A 76 -15.62 -15.48 -14.01
C GLU A 76 -15.22 -14.40 -15.01
N THR A 77 -14.82 -14.82 -16.22
CA THR A 77 -14.57 -13.92 -17.34
C THR A 77 -15.88 -13.23 -17.68
N LEU A 78 -16.08 -12.02 -17.15
CA LEU A 78 -17.27 -11.24 -17.43
C LEU A 78 -17.23 -10.81 -18.90
N LEU A 79 -18.04 -11.49 -19.72
CA LEU A 79 -18.46 -11.04 -21.05
C LEU A 79 -19.50 -9.94 -20.83
N THR A 80 -19.06 -8.77 -20.38
CA THR A 80 -19.94 -7.62 -20.13
C THR A 80 -19.52 -6.45 -20.97
N ASP A 81 -20.47 -5.92 -21.75
CA ASP A 81 -20.26 -4.74 -22.61
C ASP A 81 -20.33 -3.42 -21.83
N SER A 82 -20.76 -3.44 -20.55
CA SER A 82 -20.83 -2.23 -19.72
C SER A 82 -19.45 -1.78 -19.20
N PRO A 83 -19.03 -0.53 -19.47
CA PRO A 83 -17.78 0.01 -18.94
C PRO A 83 -17.71 0.03 -17.41
N ALA A 84 -18.83 0.31 -16.73
CA ALA A 84 -18.91 0.28 -15.27
C ALA A 84 -18.74 -1.14 -14.70
N GLU A 85 -19.30 -2.15 -15.36
CA GLU A 85 -19.12 -3.56 -14.98
C GLU A 85 -17.68 -4.01 -15.17
N LEU A 86 -17.04 -3.62 -16.27
CA LEU A 86 -15.63 -3.90 -16.50
C LEU A 86 -14.74 -3.28 -15.42
N ALA A 87 -15.01 -2.04 -15.02
CA ALA A 87 -14.29 -1.39 -13.92
C ALA A 87 -14.52 -2.11 -12.57
N ARG A 88 -15.75 -2.56 -12.28
CA ARG A 88 -16.07 -3.36 -11.09
C ARG A 88 -15.38 -4.73 -11.11
N ALA A 89 -15.34 -5.39 -12.26
CA ALA A 89 -14.64 -6.67 -12.44
C ALA A 89 -13.14 -6.50 -12.19
N TRP A 90 -12.55 -5.42 -12.72
CA TRP A 90 -11.16 -5.09 -12.49
C TRP A 90 -10.88 -4.78 -11.01
N LEU A 91 -11.76 -4.04 -10.31
CA LEU A 91 -11.67 -3.87 -8.86
C LEU A 91 -11.68 -5.22 -8.13
N GLN A 92 -12.61 -6.12 -8.46
CA GLN A 92 -12.70 -7.43 -7.80
C GLN A 92 -11.44 -8.26 -8.04
N LYS A 93 -10.88 -8.24 -9.26
CA LYS A 93 -9.59 -8.86 -9.57
C LYS A 93 -8.48 -8.31 -8.68
N LEU A 94 -8.38 -6.98 -8.56
CA LEU A 94 -7.38 -6.33 -7.72
C LEU A 94 -7.57 -6.67 -6.25
N ASP A 95 -8.80 -6.63 -5.74
CA ASP A 95 -9.11 -6.84 -4.33
C ASP A 95 -8.88 -8.30 -3.90
N LYS A 96 -9.25 -9.28 -4.75
CA LYS A 96 -8.94 -10.70 -4.54
C LYS A 96 -7.43 -10.95 -4.52
N ASN A 97 -6.69 -10.38 -5.47
CA ASN A 97 -5.23 -10.50 -5.51
C ASN A 97 -4.59 -9.80 -4.29
N ALA A 98 -5.04 -8.59 -3.92
CA ALA A 98 -4.58 -7.88 -2.74
C ALA A 98 -4.88 -8.67 -1.46
N SER A 99 -6.00 -9.39 -1.38
CA SER A 99 -6.37 -10.24 -0.24
C SER A 99 -5.50 -11.50 -0.15
N ARG A 100 -5.11 -12.09 -1.28
CA ARG A 100 -4.20 -13.25 -1.31
C ARG A 100 -2.78 -12.87 -0.91
N PHE A 101 -2.31 -11.72 -1.38
CA PHE A 101 -1.02 -11.16 -0.98
C PHE A 101 -1.12 -10.40 0.34
N ALA A 102 -2.31 -10.29 0.93
CA ALA A 102 -2.53 -9.60 2.19
C ALA A 102 -1.54 -10.19 3.16
N PRO A 103 -0.58 -9.38 3.60
CA PRO A 103 0.57 -9.94 4.22
C PRO A 103 0.08 -10.57 5.51
N GLN A 104 0.25 -11.89 5.60
CA GLN A 104 0.47 -12.54 6.89
C GLN A 104 1.75 -11.98 7.56
N VAL A 105 2.26 -10.79 7.19
CA VAL A 105 3.38 -10.07 7.79
C VAL A 105 3.19 -9.95 9.29
N ARG A 106 1.96 -9.90 9.81
CA ARG A 106 1.74 -9.97 11.25
C ARG A 106 2.23 -11.29 11.88
N ARG A 107 2.02 -12.43 11.21
CA ARG A 107 2.60 -13.73 11.59
C ARG A 107 4.07 -13.85 11.18
N LEU A 108 4.45 -13.30 10.04
CA LEU A 108 5.81 -13.42 9.49
C LEU A 108 6.82 -12.47 10.16
N SER A 109 6.36 -11.41 10.84
CA SER A 109 7.21 -10.55 11.69
C SER A 109 7.35 -11.09 13.10
N SER A 110 6.35 -11.81 13.63
CA SER A 110 6.45 -12.48 14.92
C SER A 110 7.35 -13.72 14.88
N ILE A 111 7.44 -14.40 13.74
CA ILE A 111 8.27 -15.59 13.57
C ILE A 111 9.76 -15.31 13.90
N PRO A 112 10.44 -14.32 13.29
CA PRO A 112 11.82 -13.98 13.64
C PRO A 112 12.00 -13.66 15.13
N ILE A 113 11.03 -12.99 15.76
CA ILE A 113 11.09 -12.66 17.20
C ILE A 113 11.02 -13.92 18.06
N MET A 114 10.19 -14.89 17.69
CA MET A 114 10.15 -16.19 18.37
C MET A 114 11.48 -16.94 18.21
N TYR A 115 12.07 -16.93 17.01
CA TYR A 115 13.37 -17.56 16.77
C TYR A 115 14.50 -16.86 17.54
N THR A 116 14.52 -15.52 17.63
CA THR A 116 15.52 -14.80 18.44
C THR A 116 15.33 -15.04 19.93
N ALA A 117 14.09 -15.15 20.41
CA ALA A 117 13.80 -15.50 21.80
C ALA A 117 14.28 -16.92 22.14
N ALA A 118 13.98 -17.90 21.26
CA ALA A 118 14.44 -19.28 21.42
C ALA A 118 15.97 -19.39 21.31
N ALA A 119 16.60 -18.60 20.45
CA ALA A 119 18.06 -18.49 20.35
C ALA A 119 18.67 -17.98 21.64
N ALA A 120 18.12 -16.90 22.21
CA ALA A 120 18.58 -16.32 23.48
C ALA A 120 18.48 -17.33 24.62
N PHE A 121 17.37 -18.06 24.71
CA PHE A 121 17.18 -19.13 25.70
C PHE A 121 18.19 -20.26 25.52
N SER A 122 18.33 -20.80 24.30
CA SER A 122 19.22 -21.94 24.03
C SER A 122 20.70 -21.58 24.28
N SER A 123 21.12 -20.38 23.91
CA SER A 123 22.49 -19.90 24.16
C SER A 123 22.76 -19.61 25.64
N GLY A 124 21.74 -19.15 26.40
CA GLY A 124 21.87 -18.86 27.83
C GLY A 124 21.82 -20.11 28.71
N ALA A 125 20.74 -20.90 28.60
CA ALA A 125 20.54 -22.11 29.40
C ALA A 125 21.54 -23.23 29.04
N GLY A 126 22.00 -23.25 27.79
CA GLY A 126 22.98 -24.21 27.31
C GLY A 126 24.34 -24.17 28.02
N LEU A 127 24.66 -23.10 28.74
CA LEU A 127 25.91 -22.98 29.49
C LEU A 127 26.00 -23.95 30.67
N GLN A 128 24.87 -24.38 31.23
CA GLN A 128 24.82 -25.28 32.41
C GLN A 128 24.44 -26.73 32.06
N MET A 129 23.96 -26.98 30.84
CA MET A 129 23.58 -28.33 30.43
C MET A 129 24.79 -29.15 29.94
N PRO A 130 24.80 -30.48 30.16
CA PRO A 130 25.74 -31.36 29.48
C PRO A 130 25.59 -31.15 27.97
N HIS A 131 26.72 -31.12 27.25
CA HIS A 131 26.80 -30.76 25.81
C HIS A 131 26.52 -29.29 25.48
N SER A 132 27.02 -28.34 26.28
CA SER A 132 26.90 -26.89 26.03
C SER A 132 27.23 -26.41 24.61
N LYS A 133 28.17 -27.08 23.92
CA LYS A 133 28.48 -26.82 22.50
C LYS A 133 27.29 -27.03 21.57
N VAL A 134 26.47 -28.05 21.82
CA VAL A 134 25.29 -28.39 21.02
C VAL A 134 24.23 -27.31 21.21
N TRP A 135 23.98 -26.89 22.44
CA TRP A 135 23.02 -25.82 22.74
C TRP A 135 23.42 -24.46 22.17
N LEU A 136 24.71 -24.10 22.25
CA LEU A 136 25.22 -22.89 21.61
C LEU A 136 25.09 -22.96 20.09
N GLY A 137 25.34 -24.13 19.49
CA GLY A 137 25.12 -24.39 18.07
C GLY A 137 23.66 -24.21 17.66
N ILE A 138 22.72 -24.78 18.42
CA ILE A 138 21.27 -24.62 18.22
C ILE A 138 20.88 -23.14 18.31
N GLY A 139 21.31 -22.43 19.36
CA GLY A 139 20.99 -21.01 19.53
C GLY A 139 21.51 -20.15 18.38
N THR A 140 22.75 -20.39 17.95
CA THR A 140 23.34 -19.70 16.79
C THR A 140 22.58 -20.01 15.51
N ALA A 141 22.21 -21.27 15.27
CA ALA A 141 21.44 -21.67 14.11
C ALA A 141 20.04 -21.02 14.09
N LEU A 142 19.36 -20.93 15.23
CA LEU A 142 18.08 -20.25 15.37
C LEU A 142 18.21 -18.75 15.10
N GLY A 143 19.28 -18.11 15.58
CA GLY A 143 19.58 -16.70 15.31
C GLY A 143 19.82 -16.41 13.83
N ILE A 144 20.64 -17.25 13.16
CA ILE A 144 20.85 -17.17 11.70
C ILE A 144 19.53 -17.37 10.95
N THR A 145 18.73 -18.34 11.38
CA THR A 145 17.41 -18.62 10.79
C THR A 145 16.47 -17.43 10.93
N ALA A 146 16.43 -16.76 12.09
CA ALA A 146 15.64 -15.55 12.31
C ALA A 146 16.00 -14.42 11.33
N ALA A 147 17.29 -14.23 11.06
CA ALA A 147 17.78 -13.22 10.12
C ALA A 147 17.56 -13.63 8.64
N ALA A 148 17.66 -14.92 8.32
CA ALA A 148 17.54 -15.43 6.96
C ALA A 148 16.09 -15.59 6.48
N ILE A 149 15.16 -15.94 7.38
CA ILE A 149 13.74 -16.20 7.04
C ILE A 149 13.11 -15.06 6.21
N PRO A 150 13.24 -13.77 6.56
CA PRO A 150 12.66 -12.68 5.78
C PRO A 150 13.18 -12.62 4.33
N ILE A 151 14.46 -12.97 4.13
CA ILE A 151 15.14 -12.99 2.84
C ILE A 151 14.67 -14.20 2.03
N VAL A 152 14.72 -15.40 2.64
CA VAL A 152 14.34 -16.67 1.99
C VAL A 152 12.88 -16.65 1.56
N LEU A 153 11.98 -16.16 2.43
CA LEU A 153 10.55 -16.05 2.11
C LEU A 153 10.22 -14.87 1.18
N ARG A 154 11.23 -14.08 0.78
CA ARG A 154 11.09 -12.90 -0.08
C ARG A 154 9.99 -11.97 0.41
N LEU A 155 9.92 -11.74 1.72
CA LEU A 155 8.83 -10.99 2.35
C LEU A 155 8.72 -9.58 1.79
N SER A 156 9.84 -8.93 1.48
CA SER A 156 9.88 -7.59 0.87
C SER A 156 9.24 -7.57 -0.52
N GLN A 157 9.45 -8.60 -1.35
CA GLN A 157 8.83 -8.70 -2.67
C GLN A 157 7.31 -8.91 -2.55
N ARG A 158 6.88 -9.77 -1.62
CA ARG A 158 5.46 -10.01 -1.35
C ARG A 158 4.77 -8.75 -0.82
N GLN A 159 5.41 -8.05 0.13
CA GLN A 159 4.95 -6.75 0.65
C GLN A 159 4.84 -5.70 -0.46
N THR A 160 5.82 -5.64 -1.36
CA THR A 160 5.80 -4.69 -2.49
C THR A 160 4.64 -5.00 -3.43
N ARG A 161 4.45 -6.27 -3.81
CA ARG A 161 3.31 -6.69 -4.66
C ARG A 161 1.98 -6.39 -4.00
N TRP A 162 1.84 -6.74 -2.72
CA TRP A 162 0.66 -6.41 -1.94
C TRP A 162 0.38 -4.91 -1.92
N ALA A 163 1.36 -4.08 -1.57
CA ALA A 163 1.18 -2.64 -1.48
C ALA A 163 0.77 -2.04 -2.82
N ARG A 164 1.38 -2.48 -3.94
CA ARG A 164 1.02 -2.07 -5.30
C ARG A 164 -0.43 -2.42 -5.63
N THR A 165 -0.80 -3.69 -5.51
CA THR A 165 -2.15 -4.17 -5.84
C THR A 165 -3.22 -3.57 -4.91
N ARG A 166 -2.94 -3.46 -3.61
CA ARG A 166 -3.85 -2.86 -2.62
C ARG A 166 -4.07 -1.38 -2.88
N THR A 167 -3.02 -0.63 -3.23
CA THR A 167 -3.16 0.79 -3.59
C THR A 167 -4.01 0.93 -4.84
N ALA A 168 -3.75 0.13 -5.88
CA ALA A 168 -4.54 0.14 -7.10
C ALA A 168 -6.02 -0.20 -6.84
N ALA A 169 -6.29 -1.20 -5.99
CA ALA A 169 -7.65 -1.56 -5.60
C ALA A 169 -8.37 -0.40 -4.90
N GLU A 170 -7.72 0.31 -3.98
CA GLU A 170 -8.36 1.42 -3.26
C GLU A 170 -8.54 2.66 -4.12
N VAL A 171 -7.60 2.94 -5.04
CA VAL A 171 -7.78 3.97 -6.07
C VAL A 171 -8.97 3.63 -6.96
N CYS A 172 -9.06 2.40 -7.45
CA CYS A 172 -10.18 1.96 -8.28
C CYS A 172 -11.52 2.03 -7.50
N ARG A 173 -11.53 1.60 -6.24
CA ARG A 173 -12.71 1.70 -5.36
C ARG A 173 -13.15 3.15 -5.15
N SER A 174 -12.20 4.07 -4.98
CA SER A 174 -12.48 5.50 -4.85
C SER A 174 -13.07 6.08 -6.14
N VAL A 175 -12.56 5.67 -7.31
CA VAL A 175 -13.11 6.07 -8.62
C VAL A 175 -14.53 5.53 -8.80
N LEU A 176 -14.76 4.25 -8.46
CA LEU A 176 -16.08 3.63 -8.56
C LEU A 176 -17.09 4.23 -7.58
N ALA A 177 -16.67 4.61 -6.37
CA ALA A 177 -17.53 5.31 -5.41
C ALA A 177 -17.98 6.69 -5.92
N LEU A 178 -17.22 7.28 -6.83
CA LEU A 178 -17.50 8.57 -7.47
C LEU A 178 -17.93 8.44 -8.94
N TRP A 179 -18.31 7.24 -9.38
CA TRP A 179 -18.59 6.95 -10.79
C TRP A 179 -19.71 7.84 -11.35
N ASP A 180 -20.80 7.98 -10.60
CA ASP A 180 -21.99 8.74 -11.03
C ASP A 180 -21.98 10.21 -10.57
N SER A 181 -20.83 10.72 -10.12
CA SER A 181 -20.71 12.15 -9.83
C SER A 181 -20.82 12.98 -11.13
N PRO A 182 -21.31 14.22 -11.07
CA PRO A 182 -21.37 15.09 -12.26
C PRO A 182 -19.98 15.55 -12.71
N ASP A 183 -19.08 15.80 -11.75
CA ASP A 183 -17.74 16.30 -12.00
C ASP A 183 -16.72 15.18 -12.26
N GLU A 184 -15.63 15.54 -12.96
CA GLU A 184 -14.51 14.63 -13.13
C GLU A 184 -13.89 14.23 -11.79
N TYR A 185 -13.51 12.95 -11.68
CA TYR A 185 -12.79 12.44 -10.52
C TYR A 185 -11.42 13.14 -10.40
N GLN A 186 -11.27 13.99 -9.38
CA GLN A 186 -10.03 14.72 -9.06
C GLN A 186 -9.39 14.32 -7.72
N VAL A 187 -9.90 13.27 -7.06
CA VAL A 187 -9.40 12.86 -5.74
C VAL A 187 -7.91 12.50 -5.81
N ILE A 188 -7.51 11.74 -6.84
CA ILE A 188 -6.15 11.31 -7.06
C ILE A 188 -5.76 11.63 -8.51
N GLY A 189 -4.86 12.59 -8.66
CA GLY A 189 -4.17 12.84 -9.92
C GLY A 189 -2.93 11.97 -10.10
N PRO A 190 -2.39 11.88 -11.33
CA PRO A 190 -1.08 11.29 -11.57
C PRO A 190 0.05 12.01 -10.82
N GLU A 191 -0.19 13.21 -10.32
CA GLU A 191 0.75 13.97 -9.47
C GLU A 191 1.03 13.27 -8.13
N ILE A 192 0.02 12.60 -7.55
CA ILE A 192 0.13 11.95 -6.24
C ILE A 192 0.69 10.52 -6.40
N ILE A 193 0.24 9.82 -7.45
CA ILE A 193 0.67 8.44 -7.74
C ILE A 193 0.97 8.30 -9.23
N PRO A 194 2.17 8.74 -9.69
CA PRO A 194 2.50 8.73 -11.11
C PRO A 194 2.53 7.32 -11.69
N GLU A 195 2.83 6.30 -10.89
CA GLU A 195 2.84 4.92 -11.38
C GLU A 195 1.43 4.39 -11.69
N LEU A 196 0.37 4.92 -11.07
CA LEU A 196 -1.01 4.53 -11.40
C LEU A 196 -1.62 5.41 -12.48
N ALA A 197 -0.83 6.26 -13.15
CA ALA A 197 -1.34 7.16 -14.17
C ALA A 197 -2.04 6.41 -15.31
N GLY A 198 -1.53 5.26 -15.76
CA GLY A 198 -2.22 4.44 -16.77
C GLY A 198 -3.54 3.89 -16.30
N ALA A 199 -3.55 3.26 -15.13
CA ALA A 199 -4.78 2.74 -14.52
C ALA A 199 -5.85 3.83 -14.37
N LEU A 200 -5.48 5.00 -13.84
CA LEU A 200 -6.39 6.14 -13.71
C LEU A 200 -6.92 6.62 -15.06
N ARG A 201 -6.06 6.67 -16.08
CA ARG A 201 -6.48 7.03 -17.45
C ARG A 201 -7.45 6.01 -18.03
N SER A 202 -7.18 4.71 -17.88
CA SER A 202 -8.08 3.65 -18.33
C SER A 202 -9.43 3.73 -17.63
N LEU A 203 -9.46 3.95 -16.31
CA LEU A 203 -10.71 4.12 -15.57
C LEU A 203 -11.47 5.38 -16.00
N LYS A 204 -10.78 6.50 -16.24
CA LYS A 204 -11.40 7.72 -16.77
C LYS A 204 -12.00 7.48 -18.16
N LEU A 205 -11.31 6.73 -19.02
CA LEU A 205 -11.83 6.33 -20.33
C LEU A 205 -13.09 5.48 -20.19
N LEU A 206 -13.06 4.45 -19.33
CA LEU A 206 -14.24 3.61 -19.10
C LEU A 206 -15.43 4.43 -18.60
N ARG A 207 -15.22 5.36 -17.67
CA ARG A 207 -16.26 6.27 -17.21
C ARG A 207 -16.80 7.18 -18.32
N ALA A 208 -15.92 7.68 -19.19
CA ALA A 208 -16.34 8.51 -20.33
C ALA A 208 -17.16 7.72 -21.36
N LEU A 209 -16.87 6.43 -21.54
CA LEU A 209 -17.59 5.52 -22.43
C LEU A 209 -18.94 5.07 -21.87
N ASP A 210 -19.12 5.09 -20.56
CA ASP A 210 -20.32 4.58 -19.89
C ASP A 210 -21.59 5.37 -20.25
N GLY A 211 -21.47 6.55 -20.87
CA GLY A 211 -22.58 7.36 -21.40
C GLY A 211 -23.57 7.89 -20.36
N SER A 212 -23.53 7.35 -19.13
CA SER A 212 -24.38 7.56 -17.97
C SER A 212 -24.16 8.91 -17.27
N ARG A 213 -23.63 9.91 -17.96
CA ARG A 213 -23.36 11.24 -17.37
C ARG A 213 -24.66 11.85 -16.85
N SER A 214 -24.82 11.73 -15.53
CA SER A 214 -25.58 12.64 -14.67
C SER A 214 -27.12 12.59 -14.78
N GLU A 215 -27.74 11.45 -14.48
CA GLU A 215 -29.15 11.45 -14.04
C GLU A 215 -29.31 11.22 -12.52
N MET A 216 -28.24 10.85 -11.80
CA MET A 216 -28.35 10.59 -10.37
C MET A 216 -28.63 11.88 -9.61
N ALA A 217 -29.77 11.93 -8.91
CA ALA A 217 -30.08 13.02 -7.99
C ALA A 217 -29.06 13.10 -6.85
N LEU A 218 -28.79 14.31 -6.36
CA LEU A 218 -27.81 14.56 -5.29
C LEU A 218 -28.09 13.71 -4.05
N ASP A 219 -29.35 13.63 -3.63
CA ASP A 219 -29.73 12.88 -2.42
C ASP A 219 -29.54 11.37 -2.61
N GLU A 220 -29.76 10.85 -3.82
CA GLU A 220 -29.53 9.45 -4.14
C GLU A 220 -28.03 9.13 -4.13
N PHE A 221 -27.21 10.01 -4.71
CA PHE A 221 -25.75 9.91 -4.63
C PHE A 221 -25.27 9.92 -3.17
N LYS A 222 -25.73 10.88 -2.35
CA LYS A 222 -25.39 10.97 -0.93
C LYS A 222 -25.78 9.70 -0.19
N ARG A 223 -27.02 9.22 -0.38
CA ARG A 223 -27.53 8.01 0.26
C ARG A 223 -26.64 6.82 -0.06
N ARG A 224 -26.37 6.59 -1.33
CA ARG A 224 -25.54 5.49 -1.79
C ARG A 224 -24.10 5.60 -1.30
N TYR A 225 -23.46 6.77 -1.43
CA TYR A 225 -22.09 6.96 -0.96
C TYR A 225 -21.97 6.73 0.56
N ARG A 226 -22.91 7.24 1.36
CA ARG A 226 -22.93 7.02 2.81
C ARG A 226 -23.14 5.55 3.17
N LEU A 227 -24.07 4.86 2.50
CA LEU A 227 -24.37 3.45 2.75
C LEU A 227 -23.25 2.52 2.27
N GLU A 228 -22.81 2.65 1.03
CA GLU A 228 -21.86 1.73 0.42
C GLU A 228 -20.41 2.05 0.76
N ARG A 229 -20.04 3.34 0.85
CA ARG A 229 -18.65 3.73 1.12
C ARG A 229 -18.40 4.01 2.59
N ILE A 230 -19.12 4.96 3.19
CA ILE A 230 -18.81 5.42 4.56
C ILE A 230 -19.15 4.34 5.59
N SER A 231 -20.33 3.74 5.52
CA SER A 231 -20.75 2.75 6.52
C SER A 231 -19.83 1.53 6.54
N GLN A 232 -19.43 1.04 5.36
CA GLN A 232 -18.48 -0.07 5.23
C GLN A 232 -17.12 0.28 5.83
N GLN A 233 -16.61 1.51 5.59
CA GLN A 233 -15.35 1.96 6.17
C GLN A 233 -15.45 2.14 7.69
N LEU A 234 -16.56 2.67 8.21
CA LEU A 234 -16.81 2.79 9.65
C LEU A 234 -16.79 1.42 10.35
N GLN A 235 -17.44 0.42 9.76
CA GLN A 235 -17.43 -0.95 10.27
C GLN A 235 -16.03 -1.57 10.20
N TYR A 236 -15.32 -1.37 9.09
CA TYR A 236 -13.96 -1.84 8.92
C TYR A 236 -13.01 -1.27 9.99
N PHE A 237 -12.96 0.05 10.15
CA PHE A 237 -12.05 0.70 11.09
C PHE A 237 -12.40 0.43 12.55
N SER A 238 -13.69 0.35 12.91
CA SER A 238 -14.09 -0.01 14.28
C SER A 238 -13.65 -1.43 14.64
N THR A 239 -13.91 -2.39 13.76
CA THR A 239 -13.49 -3.79 13.95
C THR A 239 -11.96 -3.90 14.05
N HIS A 240 -11.24 -3.24 13.15
CA HIS A 240 -9.78 -3.29 13.11
C HIS A 240 -9.12 -2.54 14.27
N ALA A 241 -9.73 -1.46 14.79
CA ALA A 241 -9.25 -0.76 15.98
C ALA A 241 -9.33 -1.64 17.25
N VAL A 242 -10.40 -2.44 17.39
CA VAL A 242 -10.55 -3.39 18.51
C VAL A 242 -9.54 -4.52 18.38
N GLN A 243 -9.43 -5.12 17.18
CA GLN A 243 -8.47 -6.19 16.92
C GLN A 243 -7.03 -5.75 17.17
N SER A 244 -6.59 -4.62 16.61
CA SER A 244 -5.24 -4.09 16.84
C SER A 244 -4.98 -3.72 18.29
N GLY A 245 -6.01 -3.30 19.04
CA GLY A 245 -5.92 -3.10 20.49
C GLY A 245 -5.65 -4.39 21.25
N SER A 246 -6.36 -5.46 20.91
CA SER A 246 -6.15 -6.79 21.51
C SER A 246 -4.76 -7.35 21.18
N GLU A 247 -4.32 -7.22 19.92
CA GLU A 247 -2.98 -7.60 19.47
C GLU A 247 -1.90 -6.82 20.25
N ALA A 248 -2.02 -5.49 20.36
CA ALA A 248 -1.07 -4.66 21.10
C ALA A 248 -0.95 -5.07 22.58
N ARG A 249 -2.07 -5.45 23.22
CA ARG A 249 -2.08 -5.94 24.60
C ARG A 249 -1.34 -7.26 24.71
N ASN A 250 -1.61 -8.21 23.82
CA ASN A 250 -0.96 -9.52 23.81
C ASN A 250 0.55 -9.38 23.57
N TYR A 251 0.96 -8.56 22.60
CA TYR A 251 2.37 -8.29 22.35
C TYR A 251 3.05 -7.59 23.53
N ARG A 252 2.35 -6.70 24.24
CA ARG A 252 2.89 -6.05 25.45
C ARG A 252 3.14 -7.07 26.56
N ILE A 253 2.20 -7.98 26.81
CA ILE A 253 2.37 -9.04 27.80
C ILE A 253 3.55 -9.94 27.41
N ALA A 254 3.60 -10.38 26.15
CA ALA A 254 4.71 -11.18 25.63
C ALA A 254 6.06 -10.46 25.78
N SER A 255 6.11 -9.16 25.43
CA SER A 255 7.33 -8.34 25.59
C SER A 255 7.75 -8.24 27.05
N CYS A 256 6.82 -7.98 27.97
CA CYS A 256 7.09 -7.94 29.41
C CYS A 256 7.62 -9.28 29.93
N LEU A 257 7.02 -10.40 29.50
CA LEU A 257 7.48 -11.75 29.87
C LEU A 257 8.90 -12.02 29.33
N CYS A 258 9.17 -11.66 28.07
CA CYS A 258 10.51 -11.82 27.49
C CYS A 258 11.55 -10.95 28.19
N ILE A 259 11.23 -9.70 28.53
CA ILE A 259 12.11 -8.82 29.30
C ILE A 259 12.36 -9.40 30.70
N GLY A 260 11.32 -9.85 31.38
CA GLY A 260 11.44 -10.48 32.70
C GLY A 260 12.32 -11.73 32.66
N LEU A 261 12.10 -12.61 31.66
CA LEU A 261 12.94 -13.80 31.45
C LEU A 261 14.39 -13.42 31.14
N ALA A 262 14.61 -12.40 30.32
CA ALA A 262 15.97 -11.92 30.01
C ALA A 262 16.70 -11.44 31.27
N ILE A 263 16.03 -10.63 32.11
CA ILE A 263 16.58 -10.16 33.39
C ILE A 263 16.91 -11.34 34.30
N LEU A 264 16.00 -12.33 34.41
CA LEU A 264 16.23 -13.53 35.24
C LEU A 264 17.44 -14.34 34.74
N ILE A 265 17.56 -14.55 33.42
CA ILE A 265 18.71 -15.24 32.81
C ILE A 265 19.99 -14.44 33.07
N SER A 266 19.97 -13.12 32.92
CA SER A 266 21.14 -12.28 33.19
C SER A 266 21.54 -12.28 34.67
N MET A 267 20.58 -12.22 35.60
CA MET A 267 20.84 -12.31 37.04
C MET A 267 21.42 -13.68 37.40
N TRP A 268 20.85 -14.76 36.85
CA TRP A 268 21.36 -16.11 37.04
C TRP A 268 22.80 -16.23 36.56
N LEU A 269 23.09 -15.82 35.32
CA LEU A 269 24.45 -15.87 34.75
C LEU A 269 25.45 -15.02 35.55
N PHE A 270 25.00 -13.92 36.16
CA PHE A 270 25.85 -13.07 37.00
C PHE A 270 26.17 -13.71 38.36
N VAL A 271 25.20 -14.37 38.99
CA VAL A 271 25.40 -15.10 40.26
C VAL A 271 26.34 -16.29 40.03
N ASP A 272 26.07 -17.09 39.01
CA ASP A 272 26.88 -18.27 38.65
C ASP A 272 28.31 -17.88 38.20
N GLY A 273 28.43 -16.75 37.48
CA GLY A 273 29.72 -16.19 37.10
C GLY A 273 30.57 -15.73 38.27
N LYS A 274 29.97 -15.30 39.39
CA LYS A 274 30.70 -14.91 40.61
C LYS A 274 31.22 -16.12 41.39
N GLU A 275 30.51 -17.24 41.42
CA GLU A 275 31.00 -18.46 42.08
C GLU A 275 32.15 -19.10 41.30
N LEU A 276 32.15 -19.01 39.96
CA LEU A 276 33.20 -19.58 39.11
C LEU A 276 34.39 -18.65 38.80
N ALA A 277 34.32 -17.35 39.10
CA ALA A 277 35.44 -16.42 38.89
C ALA A 277 36.66 -16.73 39.79
N ILE A 278 36.50 -17.61 40.79
CA ILE A 278 37.57 -18.12 41.65
C ILE A 278 38.43 -19.17 40.93
N ALA A 279 37.93 -19.80 39.85
CA ALA A 279 38.64 -20.85 39.11
C ALA A 279 39.11 -20.35 37.73
N HIS A 280 40.41 -20.08 37.61
CA HIS A 280 41.07 -19.56 36.41
C HIS A 280 40.94 -20.49 35.18
N SER A 281 40.94 -19.86 33.99
CA SER A 281 41.10 -20.44 32.64
C SER A 281 39.81 -20.87 31.91
N PHE A 282 38.97 -19.91 31.48
CA PHE A 282 38.10 -20.06 30.28
C PHE A 282 37.42 -18.74 29.80
N VAL A 283 38.14 -17.61 29.83
CA VAL A 283 37.56 -16.25 29.71
C VAL A 283 36.92 -15.95 28.33
N GLY A 284 37.48 -16.44 27.21
CA GLY A 284 37.01 -16.07 25.87
C GLY A 284 35.68 -16.69 25.42
N LYS A 285 35.47 -17.99 25.69
CA LYS A 285 34.30 -18.73 25.18
C LYS A 285 33.02 -18.42 25.96
N ARG A 286 33.12 -18.21 27.28
CA ARG A 286 31.99 -17.76 28.11
C ARG A 286 31.59 -16.32 27.78
N GLY A 287 32.57 -15.43 27.59
CA GLY A 287 32.31 -14.06 27.16
C GLY A 287 31.54 -13.99 25.84
N LEU A 288 31.91 -14.81 24.85
CA LEU A 288 31.19 -14.91 23.57
C LEU A 288 29.73 -15.37 23.75
N ALA A 289 29.49 -16.42 24.55
CA ALA A 289 28.14 -16.95 24.76
C ALA A 289 27.22 -15.94 25.47
N VAL A 290 27.75 -15.23 26.47
CA VAL A 290 27.03 -14.15 27.17
C VAL A 290 26.75 -12.99 26.21
N ALA A 291 27.72 -12.56 25.41
CA ALA A 291 27.55 -11.49 24.44
C ALA A 291 26.49 -11.84 23.38
N VAL A 292 26.54 -13.06 22.82
CA VAL A 292 25.57 -13.55 21.82
C VAL A 292 24.17 -13.64 22.41
N SER A 293 24.02 -14.17 23.64
CA SER A 293 22.72 -14.22 24.32
C SER A 293 22.16 -12.82 24.57
N ALA A 294 22.99 -11.88 25.06
CA ALA A 294 22.59 -10.49 25.28
C ALA A 294 22.15 -9.80 23.98
N LEU A 295 22.87 -10.00 22.87
CA LEU A 295 22.49 -9.48 21.56
C LEU A 295 21.15 -10.04 21.08
N PHE A 296 20.89 -11.33 21.26
CA PHE A 296 19.59 -11.93 20.90
C PHE A 296 18.44 -11.43 21.78
N GLN A 297 18.68 -11.20 23.07
CA GLN A 297 17.69 -10.59 23.96
C GLN A 297 17.39 -9.15 23.53
N LEU A 298 18.41 -8.33 23.26
CA LEU A 298 18.24 -6.96 22.77
C LEU A 298 17.49 -6.92 21.44
N ALA A 299 17.80 -7.83 20.51
CA ALA A 299 17.09 -7.95 19.24
C ALA A 299 15.62 -8.33 19.44
N THR A 300 15.33 -9.27 20.34
CA THR A 300 13.96 -9.71 20.68
C THR A 300 13.16 -8.56 21.29
N ILE A 301 13.72 -7.85 22.26
CA ILE A 301 13.08 -6.70 22.93
C ILE A 301 12.82 -5.58 21.93
N SER A 302 13.83 -5.23 21.10
CA SER A 302 13.71 -4.18 20.10
C SER A 302 12.63 -4.50 19.06
N GLY A 303 12.61 -5.75 18.56
CA GLY A 303 11.59 -6.22 17.63
C GLY A 303 10.19 -6.20 18.23
N ALA A 304 10.03 -6.68 19.46
CA ALA A 304 8.74 -6.69 20.14
C ALA A 304 8.22 -5.26 20.43
N PHE A 305 9.11 -4.35 20.85
CA PHE A 305 8.76 -2.95 21.07
C PHE A 305 8.35 -2.23 19.78
N LEU A 306 9.04 -2.53 18.66
CA LEU A 306 8.68 -2.01 17.34
C LEU A 306 7.28 -2.48 16.93
N ILE A 307 6.93 -3.76 17.14
CA ILE A 307 5.58 -4.27 16.87
C ILE A 307 4.54 -3.59 17.76
N VAL A 308 4.79 -3.45 19.07
CA VAL A 308 3.84 -2.79 19.98
C VAL A 308 3.61 -1.34 19.58
N LYS A 309 4.67 -0.60 19.20
CA LYS A 309 4.56 0.77 18.69
C LYS A 309 3.75 0.82 17.40
N ASP A 310 3.98 -0.10 16.46
CA ASP A 310 3.24 -0.18 15.20
C ASP A 310 1.75 -0.47 15.43
N CYS A 311 1.41 -1.44 16.30
CA CYS A 311 0.02 -1.76 16.66
C CYS A 311 -0.69 -0.58 17.33
N LYS A 312 -0.03 0.11 18.27
CA LYS A 312 -0.60 1.32 18.92
C LYS A 312 -0.82 2.45 17.92
N ARG A 313 0.15 2.72 17.06
CA ARG A 313 0.05 3.73 16.00
C ARG A 313 -1.17 3.45 15.10
N ARG A 314 -1.33 2.21 14.63
CA ARG A 314 -2.48 1.80 13.80
C ARG A 314 -3.79 1.94 14.55
N GLN A 315 -3.86 1.48 15.80
CA GLN A 315 -5.06 1.59 16.62
C GLN A 315 -5.51 3.06 16.75
N TRP A 316 -4.56 3.96 17.04
CA TRP A 316 -4.85 5.38 17.14
C TRP A 316 -5.36 5.93 15.81
N ARG A 317 -4.70 5.59 14.69
CA ARG A 317 -5.12 6.03 13.36
C ARG A 317 -6.50 5.51 12.95
N TYR A 318 -6.82 4.25 13.26
CA TYR A 318 -8.15 3.69 12.98
C TYR A 318 -9.25 4.39 13.79
N ARG A 319 -8.98 4.77 15.04
CA ARG A 319 -9.92 5.55 15.86
C ARG A 319 -10.09 6.97 15.31
N GLU A 320 -8.99 7.61 14.93
CA GLU A 320 -8.99 8.93 14.32
C GLU A 320 -9.82 8.94 13.03
N LEU A 321 -9.53 8.03 12.08
CA LEU A 321 -10.29 7.90 10.84
C LEU A 321 -11.76 7.54 11.09
N HIS A 322 -12.06 6.67 12.06
CA HIS A 322 -13.43 6.36 12.42
C HIS A 322 -14.19 7.59 12.93
N ASN A 323 -13.56 8.43 13.76
CA ASN A 323 -14.17 9.65 14.26
C ASN A 323 -14.37 10.68 13.15
N CYS A 324 -13.35 10.91 12.30
CA CYS A 324 -13.47 11.80 11.14
C CYS A 324 -14.56 11.33 10.18
N LEU A 325 -14.68 10.02 9.93
CA LEU A 325 -15.73 9.47 9.06
C LEU A 325 -17.13 9.70 9.64
N LYS A 326 -17.32 9.63 10.96
CA LYS A 326 -18.59 9.95 11.62
C LYS A 326 -18.94 11.43 11.44
N GLU A 327 -17.97 12.31 11.63
CA GLU A 327 -18.15 13.76 11.42
C GLU A 327 -18.51 14.04 9.96
N TRP A 328 -17.75 13.48 9.01
CA TRP A 328 -18.03 13.67 7.58
C TRP A 328 -19.35 13.03 7.13
N ASP A 329 -19.79 11.93 7.73
CA ASP A 329 -21.13 11.37 7.48
C ASP A 329 -22.24 12.35 7.85
N SER A 330 -22.10 12.98 9.03
CA SER A 330 -23.04 13.99 9.51
C SER A 330 -23.01 15.24 8.63
N GLU A 331 -21.82 15.71 8.23
CA GLU A 331 -21.63 16.85 7.33
C GLU A 331 -22.28 16.57 5.97
N LEU A 332 -21.96 15.43 5.35
CA LEU A 332 -22.55 15.03 4.07
C LEU A 332 -24.07 15.00 4.13
N SER A 333 -24.65 14.51 5.24
CA SER A 333 -26.11 14.49 5.40
C SER A 333 -26.74 15.88 5.33
N ALA A 334 -26.07 16.90 5.88
CA ALA A 334 -26.57 18.27 5.96
C ALA A 334 -26.35 19.10 4.67
N LEU A 335 -25.35 18.75 3.86
CA LEU A 335 -25.00 19.50 2.64
C LEU A 335 -26.07 19.37 1.55
N ARG A 336 -26.31 20.47 0.83
CA ARG A 336 -27.38 20.59 -0.19
C ARG A 336 -26.89 20.88 -1.61
N THR A 337 -25.59 21.05 -1.81
CA THR A 337 -25.02 21.39 -3.12
C THR A 337 -23.99 20.37 -3.56
N TRP A 338 -23.95 20.06 -4.86
CA TRP A 338 -22.99 19.12 -5.44
C TRP A 338 -21.55 19.50 -5.12
N THR A 339 -21.16 20.76 -5.30
CA THR A 339 -19.79 21.22 -5.07
C THR A 339 -19.32 20.97 -3.64
N THR A 340 -20.17 21.24 -2.64
CA THR A 340 -19.79 21.02 -1.23
C THR A 340 -19.73 19.53 -0.90
N VAL A 341 -20.68 18.73 -1.40
CA VAL A 341 -20.67 17.27 -1.24
C VAL A 341 -19.42 16.66 -1.88
N MET A 342 -19.04 17.11 -3.08
CA MET A 342 -17.85 16.63 -3.77
C MET A 342 -16.57 17.03 -3.04
N ASN A 343 -16.48 18.23 -2.46
CA ASN A 343 -15.33 18.65 -1.66
C ASN A 343 -15.13 17.74 -0.43
N VAL A 344 -16.21 17.47 0.32
CA VAL A 344 -16.14 16.56 1.48
C VAL A 344 -15.82 15.15 1.03
N THR A 345 -16.44 14.66 -0.03
CA THR A 345 -16.19 13.32 -0.57
C THR A 345 -14.74 13.16 -1.02
N CYS A 346 -14.17 14.15 -1.71
CA CYS A 346 -12.76 14.16 -2.09
C CYS A 346 -11.85 14.14 -0.85
N ARG A 347 -12.21 14.88 0.21
CA ARG A 347 -11.47 14.89 1.48
C ARG A 347 -11.52 13.51 2.15
N VAL A 348 -12.68 12.86 2.18
CA VAL A 348 -12.87 11.50 2.70
C VAL A 348 -11.97 10.52 1.93
N GLU A 349 -12.07 10.48 0.61
CA GLU A 349 -11.31 9.54 -0.20
C GLU A 349 -9.79 9.76 -0.09
N ARG A 350 -9.34 11.02 -0.08
CA ARG A 350 -7.93 11.33 0.19
C ARG A 350 -7.48 10.81 1.54
N ALA A 351 -8.25 11.04 2.60
CA ALA A 351 -7.92 10.57 3.94
C ALA A 351 -7.82 9.04 4.03
N LEU A 352 -8.70 8.31 3.33
CA LEU A 352 -8.66 6.85 3.25
C LEU A 352 -7.40 6.33 2.54
N LEU A 353 -6.83 7.11 1.63
CA LEU A 353 -5.64 6.72 0.85
C LEU A 353 -4.33 7.07 1.54
N VAL A 354 -4.29 8.07 2.42
CA VAL A 354 -3.07 8.54 3.09
C VAL A 354 -2.31 7.38 3.74
N GLU A 355 -2.99 6.53 4.50
CA GLU A 355 -2.33 5.42 5.19
C GLU A 355 -1.69 4.44 4.19
N LEU A 356 -2.38 4.13 3.10
CA LEU A 356 -1.88 3.21 2.08
C LEU A 356 -0.68 3.78 1.32
N LEU A 357 -0.70 5.08 1.07
CA LEU A 357 0.43 5.79 0.48
C LEU A 357 1.64 5.74 1.40
N GLU A 358 1.47 6.03 2.68
CA GLU A 358 2.55 5.90 3.68
C GLU A 358 3.13 4.48 3.68
N TRP A 359 2.29 3.44 3.71
CA TRP A 359 2.74 2.04 3.64
C TRP A 359 3.53 1.75 2.36
N ARG A 360 3.03 2.22 1.21
CA ARG A 360 3.69 2.04 -0.08
C ARG A 360 5.05 2.74 -0.12
N PHE A 361 5.14 3.97 0.40
CA PHE A 361 6.41 4.70 0.49
C PHE A 361 7.39 4.01 1.43
N LEU A 362 6.94 3.55 2.60
CA LEU A 362 7.77 2.82 3.56
C LEU A 362 8.34 1.53 2.94
N VAL A 363 7.49 0.71 2.32
CA VAL A 363 7.94 -0.57 1.70
C VAL A 363 8.93 -0.33 0.55
N ARG A 364 8.78 0.77 -0.19
CA ARG A 364 9.68 1.11 -1.29
C ARG A 364 11.02 1.68 -0.80
N ASN A 365 10.99 2.56 0.19
CA ASN A 365 12.17 3.28 0.69
C ASN A 365 13.10 2.42 1.55
N VAL A 366 12.65 1.27 2.06
CA VAL A 366 13.51 0.27 2.73
C VAL A 366 14.66 -0.21 1.82
N LYS A 367 14.55 -0.05 0.49
CA LYS A 367 15.65 -0.38 -0.45
C LYS A 367 16.77 0.65 -0.53
N LEU A 368 16.63 1.85 0.05
CA LEU A 368 17.60 2.95 -0.11
C LEU A 368 18.65 3.04 1.00
N THR A 369 18.56 2.26 2.08
CA THR A 369 19.68 2.11 3.03
C THR A 369 20.68 1.06 2.53
N ARG A 370 21.35 1.38 1.44
CA ARG A 370 22.65 0.82 1.06
C ARG A 370 23.53 1.98 0.64
N LYS A 371 24.20 2.58 1.61
CA LYS A 371 25.48 3.27 1.42
C LYS A 371 26.45 2.67 2.39
#